data_AF-A0A956J1L0-F1
#
_entry.id   AF-A0A956J1L0-F1
#
_cell.length_a   1.000
_cell.length_b   1.000
_cell.length_c   1.000
_cell.angle_alpha   90.00
_cell.angle_beta   90.00
_cell.angle_gamma   90.00
#
_symmetry.space_group_name_H-M   'P 1'
#
loop_
_entity.id
_entity.type
_entity.pdbx_description
1 polymer ?
#
loop_
_entity_poly.entity_id
_entity_poly.type
_entity_poly.pdbx_seq_one_letter_code
_entity_poly.pdbx_strand_id
1 'polypeptide(L)'
;MERREARSARSILASGQRRDSIARPDDSMYLPLAGRTSSGSVRCPRQCDGSSDTHEHVEDPYNRLACVGRMRHAKLYKPYADFTMARLSWFVKNMLAVSDLRWLPGSVVECGVWRGGMSAGMAEVLGPDRSYYVFDSFEGLPPVGEQDGEAAVRWQSDTESPTYYDNCSAPIDFARRAMEIARAPKHRLVNGWFEDTLPGFVPEQPIAVLRLDGDWYESTMTCLKGLVPHVCARGLVLIDHYHAWDGCSLAAHDVLSQTHSTARLSERYGATALEVR
;
A
#
# COMPACT_ATOMS: atom_id res chain seq x y z
N MET A 1 -55.63 14.84 -26.92
CA MET A 1 -54.79 14.60 -28.11
C MET A 1 -53.34 14.73 -27.65
N GLU A 2 -52.81 13.68 -27.03
CA GLU A 2 -52.02 12.60 -27.67
C GLU A 2 -50.57 13.06 -27.86
N ARG A 3 -49.65 12.67 -26.96
CA ARG A 3 -48.86 11.42 -27.00
C ARG A 3 -48.19 11.19 -28.36
N ARG A 4 -46.88 11.46 -28.39
CA ARG A 4 -45.76 10.87 -29.21
C ARG A 4 -44.73 11.99 -29.41
N GLU A 5 -43.43 11.84 -29.18
CA GLU A 5 -42.60 10.66 -29.21
C GLU A 5 -41.34 10.88 -28.35
N ALA A 6 -41.20 10.04 -27.32
CA ALA A 6 -39.91 9.73 -26.72
C ALA A 6 -39.17 8.80 -27.69
N ARG A 7 -38.09 9.28 -28.33
CA ARG A 7 -37.07 8.46 -29.01
C ARG A 7 -35.90 9.35 -29.47
N SER A 8 -34.91 9.56 -28.60
CA SER A 8 -33.51 9.69 -29.03
C SER A 8 -32.59 9.54 -27.81
N ALA A 9 -32.50 8.32 -27.29
CA ALA A 9 -31.54 7.92 -26.25
C ALA A 9 -30.89 6.59 -26.63
N ARG A 10 -30.49 6.46 -27.89
CA ARG A 10 -29.72 5.33 -28.44
C ARG A 10 -28.88 5.84 -29.62
N SER A 11 -27.69 6.38 -29.35
CA SER A 11 -26.65 6.55 -30.39
C SER A 11 -25.24 6.89 -29.88
N ILE A 12 -24.88 6.65 -28.61
CA ILE A 12 -23.49 6.84 -28.14
C ILE A 12 -23.01 5.57 -27.44
N LEU A 13 -23.02 4.46 -28.19
CA LEU A 13 -22.37 3.20 -27.84
C LEU A 13 -21.89 2.54 -29.14
N ALA A 14 -20.98 3.18 -29.85
CA ALA A 14 -20.26 2.56 -30.97
C ALA A 14 -19.05 3.41 -31.40
N SER A 15 -18.01 3.48 -30.57
CA SER A 15 -16.65 3.77 -31.08
C SER A 15 -15.60 3.46 -30.02
N GLY A 16 -14.78 2.43 -30.27
CA GLY A 16 -13.40 2.39 -29.80
C GLY A 16 -13.10 1.65 -28.50
N GLN A 17 -13.42 0.36 -28.39
CA GLN A 17 -12.58 -0.52 -27.58
C GLN A 17 -11.24 -0.72 -28.30
N ARG A 18 -10.28 0.18 -28.07
CA ARG A 18 -8.86 -0.19 -28.22
C ARG A 18 -8.46 -0.87 -26.92
N ARG A 19 -8.12 -2.16 -27.01
CA ARG A 19 -7.43 -2.87 -25.95
C ARG A 19 -6.00 -2.36 -25.96
N ASP A 20 -5.70 -1.36 -25.15
CA ASP A 20 -4.32 -0.97 -24.88
C ASP A 20 -3.72 -2.01 -23.94
N SER A 21 -3.22 -3.10 -24.51
CA SER A 21 -2.34 -4.02 -23.82
C SER A 21 -0.99 -3.33 -23.65
N ILE A 22 -0.85 -2.55 -22.58
CA ILE A 22 0.43 -1.97 -22.18
C ILE A 22 1.37 -3.13 -21.84
N ALA A 23 2.40 -3.30 -22.67
CA ALA A 23 3.50 -4.23 -22.40
C ALA A 23 4.21 -3.79 -21.12
N ARG A 24 4.40 -4.72 -20.18
CA ARG A 24 5.03 -4.46 -18.88
C ARG A 24 6.54 -4.73 -18.97
N PRO A 25 7.42 -3.80 -18.59
CA PRO A 25 8.87 -4.00 -18.62
C PRO A 25 9.40 -4.90 -17.49
N ASP A 26 10.59 -5.45 -17.72
CA ASP A 26 11.34 -6.48 -16.97
C ASP A 26 11.78 -6.05 -15.55
N ASP A 27 11.95 -7.03 -14.65
CA ASP A 27 12.18 -6.93 -13.20
C ASP A 27 13.54 -6.32 -12.79
N SER A 28 14.37 -5.88 -13.73
CA SER A 28 15.75 -5.48 -13.46
C SER A 28 15.93 -4.06 -12.91
N MET A 29 14.87 -3.23 -12.84
CA MET A 29 14.97 -1.83 -12.41
C MET A 29 14.87 -1.60 -10.89
N TYR A 30 14.49 -2.62 -10.12
CA TYR A 30 14.32 -2.53 -8.65
C TYR A 30 15.32 -3.38 -7.85
N LEU A 31 16.39 -3.85 -8.48
CA LEU A 31 17.49 -4.51 -7.79
C LEU A 31 18.61 -3.50 -7.52
N PRO A 32 19.05 -3.29 -6.26
CA PRO A 32 20.27 -2.54 -6.02
C PRO A 32 21.43 -3.26 -6.71
N LEU A 33 22.24 -2.50 -7.46
CA LEU A 33 23.48 -2.96 -8.08
C LEU A 33 24.37 -3.58 -6.99
N ALA A 34 24.40 -4.91 -6.91
CA ALA A 34 25.33 -5.62 -6.06
C ALA A 34 26.76 -5.30 -6.53
N GLY A 35 27.44 -4.45 -5.75
CA GLY A 35 28.84 -4.11 -5.94
C GLY A 35 29.69 -5.37 -5.94
N ARG A 36 30.52 -5.53 -6.97
CA ARG A 36 31.55 -6.57 -7.06
C ARG A 36 32.54 -6.37 -5.90
N THR A 37 32.54 -7.26 -4.91
CA THR A 37 33.63 -7.34 -3.95
C THR A 37 34.75 -8.20 -4.53
N SER A 38 35.87 -7.54 -4.79
CA SER A 38 37.14 -8.16 -5.18
C SER A 38 37.70 -9.03 -4.07
N SER A 39 38.25 -10.18 -4.48
CA SER A 39 39.03 -11.13 -3.70
C SER A 39 40.04 -10.48 -2.76
N GLY A 40 39.90 -10.74 -1.45
CA GLY A 40 40.90 -10.40 -0.44
C GLY A 40 40.87 -11.44 0.68
N SER A 41 41.75 -12.44 0.58
CA SER A 41 41.90 -13.50 1.58
C SER A 41 42.53 -12.94 2.86
N VAL A 42 41.81 -12.98 3.98
CA VAL A 42 42.41 -12.89 5.31
C VAL A 42 41.95 -14.09 6.13
N ARG A 43 42.92 -14.95 6.47
CA ARG A 43 42.74 -16.16 7.28
C ARG A 43 42.54 -15.75 8.75
N CYS A 44 41.50 -16.25 9.38
CA CYS A 44 41.36 -16.27 10.85
C CYS A 44 41.80 -17.66 11.36
N PRO A 45 42.70 -17.78 12.36
CA PRO A 45 43.18 -19.06 12.83
C PRO A 45 42.37 -19.63 14.01
N ARG A 46 42.01 -20.92 13.88
CA ARG A 46 41.82 -21.96 14.92
C ARG A 46 40.73 -21.74 15.98
N GLN A 47 39.62 -22.47 15.90
CA GLN A 47 39.36 -23.81 16.48
C GLN A 47 38.51 -23.68 17.75
N CYS A 48 37.20 -23.94 17.61
CA CYS A 48 36.39 -24.63 18.61
C CYS A 48 35.57 -25.69 17.87
N ASP A 49 36.08 -26.91 17.97
CA ASP A 49 35.39 -28.19 18.10
C ASP A 49 33.84 -28.24 18.10
N GLY A 50 33.32 -29.08 17.21
CA GLY A 50 32.46 -30.19 17.61
C GLY A 50 31.00 -29.91 17.96
N SER A 51 30.15 -29.82 16.94
CA SER A 51 28.86 -30.53 16.97
C SER A 51 28.38 -30.78 15.54
N SER A 52 28.03 -32.04 15.27
CA SER A 52 27.42 -32.49 14.03
C SER A 52 25.96 -32.04 14.01
N ASP A 53 25.69 -30.83 13.52
CA ASP A 53 24.33 -30.41 13.18
C ASP A 53 23.96 -31.01 11.83
N THR A 54 23.27 -32.14 11.88
CA THR A 54 22.38 -32.56 10.80
C THR A 54 21.40 -31.40 10.56
N HIS A 55 21.48 -30.78 9.38
CA HIS A 55 20.47 -29.84 8.91
C HIS A 55 19.12 -30.56 8.82
N GLU A 56 18.39 -30.63 9.92
CA GLU A 56 16.96 -30.85 9.90
C GLU A 56 16.35 -29.65 9.17
N HIS A 57 15.73 -29.92 8.02
CA HIS A 57 14.82 -28.99 7.38
C HIS A 57 13.71 -28.67 8.38
N VAL A 58 13.87 -27.58 9.13
CA VAL A 58 12.79 -26.99 9.91
C VAL A 58 11.77 -26.49 8.89
N GLU A 59 10.74 -27.29 8.61
CA GLU A 59 9.57 -26.81 7.90
C GLU A 59 8.99 -25.65 8.69
N ASP A 60 9.05 -24.45 8.11
CA ASP A 60 8.41 -23.26 8.65
C ASP A 60 6.90 -23.55 8.81
N PRO A 61 6.36 -23.58 10.04
CA PRO A 61 4.94 -23.85 10.29
C PRO A 61 4.01 -22.79 9.67
N TYR A 62 4.53 -21.63 9.25
CA TYR A 62 3.79 -20.64 8.47
C TYR A 62 3.48 -21.12 7.04
N ASN A 63 4.14 -22.15 6.52
CA ASN A 63 4.16 -22.39 5.07
C ASN A 63 2.85 -22.98 4.49
N ARG A 64 2.11 -23.81 5.23
CA ARG A 64 0.84 -24.40 4.75
C ARG A 64 -0.35 -23.45 4.85
N LEU A 65 -0.56 -22.82 6.02
CA LEU A 65 -1.62 -21.83 6.20
C LEU A 65 -1.36 -20.56 5.36
N ALA A 66 -0.11 -20.11 5.26
CA ALA A 66 0.23 -19.01 4.35
C ALA A 66 0.04 -19.41 2.89
N CYS A 67 0.26 -20.66 2.48
CA CYS A 67 -0.03 -21.11 1.11
C CYS A 67 -1.53 -21.04 0.78
N VAL A 68 -2.40 -21.50 1.68
CA VAL A 68 -3.86 -21.40 1.50
C VAL A 68 -4.33 -19.93 1.54
N GLY A 69 -3.79 -19.14 2.46
CA GLY A 69 -4.03 -17.70 2.52
C GLY A 69 -3.62 -16.99 1.24
N ARG A 70 -2.41 -17.27 0.72
CA ARG A 70 -1.89 -16.75 -0.56
C ARG A 70 -2.85 -17.05 -1.71
N MET A 71 -3.30 -18.30 -1.85
CA MET A 71 -4.24 -18.67 -2.91
C MET A 71 -5.60 -17.95 -2.76
N ARG A 72 -6.11 -17.81 -1.54
CA ARG A 72 -7.36 -17.08 -1.28
C ARG A 72 -7.23 -15.61 -1.64
N HIS A 73 -6.18 -14.95 -1.19
CA HIS A 73 -5.95 -13.52 -1.46
C HIS A 73 -5.57 -13.25 -2.91
N ALA A 74 -4.88 -14.18 -3.58
CA ALA A 74 -4.59 -14.05 -5.01
C ALA A 74 -5.88 -14.04 -5.85
N LYS A 75 -6.93 -14.75 -5.44
CA LYS A 75 -8.24 -14.70 -6.12
C LYS A 75 -8.93 -13.34 -5.97
N LEU A 76 -8.68 -12.63 -4.87
CA LEU A 76 -9.20 -11.27 -4.64
C LEU A 76 -8.56 -10.24 -5.57
N TYR A 77 -7.35 -10.47 -6.08
CA TYR A 77 -6.69 -9.49 -6.94
C TYR A 77 -7.45 -9.25 -8.24
N LYS A 78 -8.05 -10.30 -8.83
CA LYS A 78 -8.68 -10.22 -10.15
C LYS A 78 -9.73 -9.10 -10.29
N PRO A 79 -10.72 -8.95 -9.39
CA PRO A 79 -11.69 -7.85 -9.49
C PRO A 79 -11.07 -6.46 -9.29
N TYR A 80 -9.90 -6.36 -8.64
CA TYR A 80 -9.26 -5.08 -8.30
C TYR A 80 -8.04 -4.74 -9.17
N ALA A 81 -7.68 -5.59 -10.14
CA ALA A 81 -6.47 -5.44 -10.96
C ALA A 81 -6.42 -4.13 -11.75
N ASP A 82 -7.57 -3.58 -12.16
CA ASP A 82 -7.66 -2.29 -12.84
C ASP A 82 -7.75 -1.09 -11.88
N PHE A 83 -7.82 -1.37 -10.58
CA PHE A 83 -7.97 -0.42 -9.48
C PHE A 83 -6.73 -0.31 -8.59
N THR A 84 -5.65 -1.03 -8.90
CA THR A 84 -4.37 -0.94 -8.18
C THR A 84 -3.16 -0.96 -9.12
N MET A 85 -2.15 -0.13 -8.83
CA MET A 85 -0.83 -0.23 -9.48
C MET A 85 0.00 -1.37 -8.88
N ALA A 86 -0.37 -1.85 -7.69
CA ALA A 86 0.32 -2.93 -7.03
C ALA A 86 0.24 -4.21 -7.86
N ARG A 87 1.40 -4.86 -8.00
CA ARG A 87 1.46 -6.20 -8.59
C ARG A 87 0.78 -7.20 -7.66
N LEU A 88 0.32 -8.32 -8.22
CA LEU A 88 -0.35 -9.40 -7.49
C LEU A 88 0.40 -9.82 -6.22
N SER A 89 1.72 -9.96 -6.28
CA SER A 89 2.54 -10.35 -5.12
C SER A 89 2.42 -9.34 -3.98
N TRP A 90 2.54 -8.04 -4.28
CA TRP A 90 2.47 -6.97 -3.29
C TRP A 90 1.07 -6.82 -2.69
N PHE A 91 0.04 -6.92 -3.54
CA PHE A 91 -1.35 -6.97 -3.10
C PHE A 91 -1.57 -8.11 -2.10
N VAL A 92 -1.12 -9.34 -2.43
CA VAL A 92 -1.28 -10.50 -1.56
C VAL A 92 -0.54 -10.35 -0.23
N LYS A 93 0.67 -9.74 -0.22
CA LYS A 93 1.42 -9.50 1.02
C LYS A 93 0.66 -8.59 1.99
N ASN A 94 0.10 -7.50 1.49
CA ASN A 94 -0.74 -6.60 2.28
C ASN A 94 -2.00 -7.32 2.78
N MET A 95 -2.66 -8.10 1.92
CA MET A 95 -3.84 -8.88 2.33
C MET A 95 -3.52 -9.90 3.43
N LEU A 96 -2.37 -10.57 3.37
CA LEU A 96 -1.91 -11.47 4.44
C LEU A 96 -1.67 -10.70 5.74
N ALA A 97 -0.95 -9.57 5.67
CA ALA A 97 -0.66 -8.74 6.83
C ALA A 97 -1.94 -8.30 7.55
N VAL A 98 -2.92 -7.74 6.82
CA VAL A 98 -4.19 -7.31 7.44
C VAL A 98 -5.06 -8.50 7.88
N SER A 99 -4.91 -9.67 7.25
CA SER A 99 -5.69 -10.85 7.62
C SER A 99 -5.41 -11.35 9.04
N ASP A 100 -4.22 -11.06 9.58
CA ASP A 100 -3.84 -11.37 10.95
C ASP A 100 -4.53 -10.46 11.97
N LEU A 101 -5.15 -9.36 11.52
CA LEU A 101 -5.84 -8.38 12.36
C LEU A 101 -7.37 -8.55 12.34
N ARG A 102 -7.90 -9.61 11.70
CA ARG A 102 -9.36 -9.86 11.67
C ARG A 102 -10.01 -9.92 13.06
N TRP A 103 -9.27 -10.37 14.07
CA TRP A 103 -9.74 -10.49 15.46
C TRP A 103 -9.78 -9.15 16.22
N LEU A 104 -9.05 -8.13 15.73
CA LEU A 104 -8.90 -6.84 16.42
C LEU A 104 -9.95 -5.85 15.88
N PRO A 105 -10.98 -5.43 16.63
CA PRO A 105 -11.95 -4.44 16.16
C PRO A 105 -11.29 -3.08 15.94
N GLY A 106 -11.90 -2.24 15.10
CA GLY A 106 -11.41 -0.91 14.81
C GLY A 106 -11.55 -0.52 13.34
N SER A 107 -11.32 0.77 13.10
CA SER A 107 -11.36 1.38 11.77
C SER A 107 -10.18 0.92 10.91
N VAL A 108 -10.36 1.02 9.60
CA VAL A 108 -9.30 0.80 8.60
C VAL A 108 -9.09 2.11 7.86
N VAL A 109 -7.84 2.55 7.75
CA VAL A 109 -7.47 3.80 7.09
C VAL A 109 -6.40 3.53 6.05
N GLU A 110 -6.57 4.09 4.85
CA GLU A 110 -5.55 4.15 3.81
C GLU A 110 -5.33 5.61 3.39
N CYS A 111 -4.07 6.01 3.27
CA CYS A 111 -3.65 7.33 2.79
C CYS A 111 -2.83 7.16 1.51
N GLY A 112 -3.36 7.62 0.38
CA GLY A 112 -2.86 7.32 -0.96
C GLY A 112 -3.46 6.01 -1.45
N VAL A 113 -4.44 6.10 -2.34
CA VAL A 113 -5.31 4.99 -2.73
C VAL A 113 -5.38 4.81 -4.24
N TRP A 114 -5.05 5.84 -5.01
CA TRP A 114 -5.23 5.88 -6.47
C TRP A 114 -6.67 5.52 -6.85
N ARG A 115 -6.88 4.34 -7.44
CA ARG A 115 -8.19 3.82 -7.83
C ARG A 115 -8.86 2.97 -6.74
N GLY A 116 -8.29 2.86 -5.55
CA GLY A 116 -8.89 2.26 -4.36
C GLY A 116 -8.83 0.73 -4.26
N GLY A 117 -8.08 0.06 -5.14
CA GLY A 117 -8.02 -1.41 -5.16
C GLY A 117 -7.42 -2.04 -3.90
N MET A 118 -6.45 -1.38 -3.26
CA MET A 118 -5.85 -1.86 -2.00
C MET A 118 -6.84 -1.73 -0.83
N SER A 119 -7.44 -0.55 -0.62
CA SER A 119 -8.58 -0.32 0.28
C SER A 119 -9.69 -1.37 0.12
N ALA A 120 -10.14 -1.61 -1.11
CA ALA A 120 -11.19 -2.58 -1.42
C ALA A 120 -10.78 -4.02 -1.07
N GLY A 121 -9.54 -4.39 -1.37
CA GLY A 121 -8.96 -5.67 -0.97
C GLY A 121 -8.96 -5.83 0.55
N MET A 122 -8.50 -4.81 1.30
CA MET A 122 -8.50 -4.85 2.77
C MET A 122 -9.91 -5.03 3.32
N ALA A 123 -10.91 -4.39 2.71
CA ALA A 123 -12.31 -4.53 3.11
C ALA A 123 -12.87 -5.95 2.91
N GLU A 124 -12.54 -6.61 1.80
CA GLU A 124 -12.92 -8.01 1.54
C GLU A 124 -12.31 -8.98 2.57
N VAL A 125 -11.11 -8.67 3.06
CA VAL A 125 -10.40 -9.49 4.05
C VAL A 125 -10.93 -9.26 5.47
N LEU A 126 -11.21 -8.01 5.83
CA LEU A 126 -11.53 -7.59 7.20
C LEU A 126 -13.03 -7.56 7.50
N GLY A 127 -13.88 -7.49 6.48
CA GLY A 127 -15.33 -7.63 6.57
C GLY A 127 -16.10 -6.30 6.65
N PRO A 128 -17.43 -6.33 6.40
CA PRO A 128 -18.23 -5.12 6.16
C PRO A 128 -18.56 -4.30 7.42
N ASP A 129 -18.29 -4.83 8.63
CA ASP A 129 -18.74 -4.22 9.88
C ASP A 129 -17.87 -3.06 10.36
N ARG A 130 -16.69 -2.88 9.75
CA ARG A 130 -15.71 -1.83 10.06
C ARG A 130 -15.95 -0.57 9.24
N SER A 131 -15.50 0.56 9.78
CA SER A 131 -15.46 1.82 9.04
C SER A 131 -14.15 1.91 8.26
N TYR A 132 -14.26 2.24 6.97
CA TYR A 132 -13.13 2.33 6.04
C TYR A 132 -12.94 3.79 5.61
N TYR A 133 -11.81 4.39 5.94
CA TYR A 133 -11.47 5.75 5.53
C TYR A 133 -10.40 5.71 4.45
N VAL A 134 -10.70 6.34 3.32
CA VAL A 134 -9.96 6.22 2.07
C VAL A 134 -9.56 7.63 1.65
N PHE A 135 -8.36 8.06 2.06
CA PHE A 135 -7.86 9.42 1.88
C PHE A 135 -7.00 9.53 0.63
N ASP A 136 -7.33 10.46 -0.26
CA ASP A 136 -6.54 10.76 -1.45
C ASP A 136 -6.88 12.17 -1.95
N SER A 137 -5.94 12.83 -2.63
CA SER A 137 -6.23 14.07 -3.35
C SER A 137 -7.06 13.80 -4.61
N PHE A 138 -6.95 12.59 -5.18
CA PHE A 138 -7.42 12.22 -6.51
C PHE A 138 -6.83 13.08 -7.64
N GLU A 139 -5.82 13.89 -7.31
CA GLU A 139 -5.12 14.84 -8.18
C GLU A 139 -3.65 14.43 -8.41
N GLY A 140 -3.24 13.27 -7.86
CA GLY A 140 -1.88 12.74 -7.95
C GLY A 140 -0.98 13.19 -6.81
N LEU A 141 0.32 12.93 -6.95
CA LEU A 141 1.32 13.25 -5.94
C LEU A 141 1.67 14.75 -5.91
N PRO A 142 1.94 15.35 -4.74
CA PRO A 142 2.44 16.72 -4.70
C PRO A 142 3.86 16.80 -5.31
N PRO A 143 4.38 18.00 -5.60
CA PRO A 143 5.75 18.16 -6.06
C PRO A 143 6.74 17.50 -5.10
N VAL A 144 7.74 16.81 -5.66
CA VAL A 144 8.82 16.17 -4.90
C VAL A 144 9.57 17.23 -4.08
N GLY A 145 9.77 16.94 -2.79
CA GLY A 145 10.53 17.77 -1.86
C GLY A 145 12.02 17.43 -1.81
N GLU A 146 12.79 18.21 -1.06
CA GLU A 146 14.24 18.02 -0.91
C GLU A 146 14.57 16.67 -0.25
N GLN A 147 13.73 16.23 0.69
CA GLN A 147 13.91 15.01 1.47
C GLN A 147 13.62 13.71 0.69
N ASP A 148 13.00 13.80 -0.48
CA ASP A 148 12.51 12.63 -1.23
C ASP A 148 13.58 11.94 -2.06
N GLY A 149 14.71 12.61 -2.29
CA GLY A 149 15.89 12.07 -2.97
C GLY A 149 15.81 12.10 -4.50
N GLU A 150 16.96 11.85 -5.14
CA GLU A 150 17.10 11.96 -6.60
C GLU A 150 16.23 10.97 -7.39
N ALA A 151 15.95 9.80 -6.80
CA ALA A 151 15.12 8.78 -7.43
C ALA A 151 13.67 9.27 -7.59
N ALA A 152 13.12 9.93 -6.58
CA ALA A 152 11.79 10.54 -6.63
C ALA A 152 11.74 11.67 -7.67
N VAL A 153 12.75 12.55 -7.68
CA VAL A 153 12.87 13.64 -8.67
C VAL A 153 12.89 13.08 -10.09
N ARG A 154 13.67 12.02 -10.33
CA ARG A 154 13.75 11.36 -11.65
C ARG A 154 12.41 10.75 -12.05
N TRP A 155 11.75 10.03 -11.14
CA TRP A 155 10.47 9.40 -11.43
C TRP A 155 9.39 10.44 -11.76
N GLN A 156 9.27 11.52 -10.96
CA GLN A 156 8.22 12.53 -11.16
C GLN A 156 8.45 13.39 -12.41
N SER A 157 9.72 13.59 -12.81
CA SER A 157 10.06 14.33 -14.04
C SER A 157 9.94 13.51 -15.33
N ASP A 158 9.97 12.18 -15.25
CA ASP A 158 9.85 11.29 -16.41
C ASP A 158 8.38 11.00 -16.77
N THR A 159 7.69 12.03 -17.26
CA THR A 159 6.25 11.98 -17.59
C THR A 159 5.90 11.03 -18.75
N GLU A 160 6.89 10.60 -19.53
CA GLU A 160 6.71 9.64 -20.64
C GLU A 160 6.82 8.18 -20.17
N SER A 161 7.27 7.95 -18.92
CA SER A 161 7.44 6.62 -18.38
C SER A 161 6.11 5.86 -18.32
N PRO A 162 6.10 4.56 -18.70
CA PRO A 162 4.90 3.73 -18.56
C PRO A 162 4.50 3.51 -17.09
N THR A 163 5.37 3.84 -16.14
CA THR A 163 5.10 3.75 -14.69
C THR A 163 4.77 5.09 -14.06
N TYR A 164 4.58 6.16 -14.85
CA TYR A 164 4.22 7.49 -14.34
C TYR A 164 2.76 7.57 -13.88
N TYR A 165 1.86 6.85 -14.57
CA TYR A 165 0.43 6.78 -14.28
C TYR A 165 -0.24 8.15 -14.07
N ASP A 166 0.14 9.14 -14.89
CA ASP A 166 -0.35 10.53 -14.76
C ASP A 166 -0.12 11.08 -13.34
N ASN A 167 1.12 10.98 -12.86
CA ASN A 167 1.55 11.32 -11.50
C ASN A 167 0.72 10.61 -10.41
N CYS A 168 0.36 9.35 -10.66
CA CYS A 168 -0.55 8.57 -9.81
C CYS A 168 -1.93 9.21 -9.59
N SER A 169 -2.41 10.07 -10.50
CA SER A 169 -3.75 10.64 -10.40
C SER A 169 -4.83 9.63 -10.83
N ALA A 170 -6.03 9.79 -10.26
CA ALA A 170 -7.19 9.01 -10.66
C ALA A 170 -8.50 9.69 -10.24
N PRO A 171 -9.55 9.69 -11.08
CA PRO A 171 -10.87 10.14 -10.66
C PRO A 171 -11.39 9.34 -9.46
N ILE A 172 -11.93 10.05 -8.46
CA ILE A 172 -12.51 9.48 -7.22
C ILE A 172 -13.56 8.38 -7.45
N ASP A 173 -14.25 8.41 -8.59
CA ASP A 173 -15.26 7.43 -8.97
C ASP A 173 -14.69 6.01 -9.10
N PHE A 174 -13.40 5.86 -9.43
CA PHE A 174 -12.74 4.56 -9.42
C PHE A 174 -12.66 3.98 -8.00
N ALA A 175 -12.21 4.78 -7.04
CA ALA A 175 -12.15 4.36 -5.64
C ALA A 175 -13.55 4.03 -5.09
N ARG A 176 -14.56 4.84 -5.41
CA ARG A 176 -15.97 4.55 -5.05
C ARG A 176 -16.40 3.19 -5.58
N ARG A 177 -16.17 2.94 -6.87
CA ARG A 177 -16.53 1.69 -7.52
C ARG A 177 -15.78 0.49 -6.92
N ALA A 178 -14.51 0.64 -6.57
CA ALA A 178 -13.74 -0.42 -5.91
C ALA A 178 -14.36 -0.79 -4.56
N MET A 179 -14.73 0.20 -3.74
CA MET A 179 -15.37 -0.02 -2.44
C MET A 179 -16.79 -0.62 -2.56
N GLU A 180 -17.54 -0.26 -3.62
CA GLU A 180 -18.82 -0.89 -3.96
C GLU A 180 -18.67 -2.37 -4.33
N ILE A 181 -17.67 -2.71 -5.15
CA ILE A 181 -17.35 -4.11 -5.51
C ILE A 181 -17.01 -4.91 -4.25
N ALA A 182 -16.23 -4.34 -3.33
CA ALA A 182 -15.86 -4.94 -2.05
C ALA A 182 -17.01 -5.05 -1.04
N ARG A 183 -18.18 -4.47 -1.35
CA ARG A 183 -19.36 -4.44 -0.46
C ARG A 183 -19.01 -3.91 0.93
N ALA A 184 -18.27 -2.80 0.96
CA ALA A 184 -17.90 -2.09 2.19
C ALA A 184 -18.88 -0.94 2.44
N PRO A 185 -20.06 -1.15 3.05
CA PRO A 185 -21.10 -0.11 3.14
C PRO A 185 -20.71 1.08 4.02
N LYS A 186 -19.75 0.90 4.94
CA LYS A 186 -19.26 1.93 5.86
C LYS A 186 -17.95 2.55 5.39
N HIS A 187 -17.82 2.81 4.09
CA HIS A 187 -16.65 3.50 3.56
C HIS A 187 -16.89 5.00 3.44
N ARG A 188 -15.84 5.79 3.71
CA ARG A 188 -15.81 7.23 3.50
C ARG A 188 -14.60 7.57 2.66
N LEU A 189 -14.86 8.03 1.43
CA LEU A 189 -13.84 8.66 0.60
C LEU A 189 -13.61 10.08 1.12
N VAL A 190 -12.37 10.41 1.39
CA VAL A 190 -11.96 11.75 1.84
C VAL A 190 -11.10 12.34 0.74
N ASN A 191 -11.68 13.31 0.02
CA ASN A 191 -11.05 13.99 -1.10
C ASN A 191 -10.30 15.24 -0.61
N GLY A 192 -9.01 15.30 -0.85
CA GLY A 192 -8.15 16.46 -0.59
C GLY A 192 -6.77 16.07 -0.09
N TRP A 193 -5.89 17.07 0.01
CA TRP A 193 -4.53 16.88 0.52
C TRP A 193 -4.53 16.49 2.00
N PHE A 194 -3.52 15.75 2.45
CA PHE A 194 -3.50 15.19 3.81
C PHE A 194 -3.42 16.31 4.86
N GLU A 195 -2.67 17.37 4.58
CA GLU A 195 -2.55 18.57 5.41
C GLU A 195 -3.86 19.33 5.57
N ASP A 196 -4.80 19.19 4.64
CA ASP A 196 -6.11 19.83 4.69
C ASP A 196 -7.17 18.91 5.33
N THR A 197 -7.04 17.60 5.14
CA THR A 197 -8.10 16.63 5.47
C THR A 197 -7.88 15.90 6.79
N LEU A 198 -6.64 15.77 7.26
CA LEU A 198 -6.33 15.14 8.54
C LEU A 198 -6.50 16.05 9.77
N PRO A 199 -6.30 17.38 9.70
CA PRO A 199 -6.59 18.23 10.86
C PRO A 199 -8.03 18.09 11.33
N GLY A 200 -8.21 17.71 12.61
CA GLY A 200 -9.53 17.49 13.20
C GLY A 200 -10.23 16.20 12.78
N PHE A 201 -9.60 15.36 11.96
CA PHE A 201 -10.10 14.02 11.69
C PHE A 201 -10.05 13.18 12.97
N VAL A 202 -11.17 12.54 13.31
CA VAL A 202 -11.27 11.58 14.40
C VAL A 202 -12.01 10.36 13.87
N PRO A 203 -11.41 9.15 13.88
CA PRO A 203 -12.08 7.97 13.40
C PRO A 203 -13.17 7.52 14.40
N GLU A 204 -14.24 6.90 13.89
CA GLU A 204 -15.37 6.41 14.71
C GLU A 204 -14.95 5.38 15.76
N GLN A 205 -13.93 4.58 15.41
CA GLN A 205 -13.25 3.66 16.31
C GLN A 205 -11.74 3.84 16.17
N PRO A 206 -10.94 3.50 17.19
CA PRO A 206 -9.50 3.40 17.06
C PRO A 206 -9.09 2.61 15.81
N ILE A 207 -7.99 3.00 15.19
CA ILE A 207 -7.53 2.44 13.93
C ILE A 207 -6.86 1.09 14.21
N ALA A 208 -7.42 0.01 13.67
CA ALA A 208 -6.83 -1.33 13.75
C ALA A 208 -5.78 -1.55 12.65
N VAL A 209 -6.01 -0.96 11.48
CA VAL A 209 -5.11 -1.01 10.32
C VAL A 209 -4.98 0.38 9.71
N LEU A 210 -3.77 0.91 9.68
CA LEU A 210 -3.38 2.11 8.97
C LEU A 210 -2.42 1.70 7.85
N ARG A 211 -2.74 2.01 6.58
CA ARG A 211 -1.83 1.82 5.45
C ARG A 211 -1.44 3.18 4.89
N LEU A 212 -0.14 3.43 4.81
CA LEU A 212 0.44 4.66 4.26
C LEU A 212 1.05 4.36 2.90
N ASP A 213 0.63 5.09 1.88
CA ASP A 213 1.04 4.91 0.48
C ASP A 213 1.01 6.27 -0.25
N GLY A 214 1.46 7.32 0.44
CA GLY A 214 1.52 8.69 -0.07
C GLY A 214 2.88 9.09 -0.65
N ASP A 215 3.79 8.13 -0.78
CA ASP A 215 5.15 8.18 -1.34
C ASP A 215 6.13 9.17 -0.70
N TRP A 216 5.82 10.46 -0.73
CA TRP A 216 6.73 11.54 -0.35
C TRP A 216 6.85 11.73 1.16
N TYR A 217 7.93 12.39 1.55
CA TYR A 217 8.29 12.71 2.93
C TYR A 217 7.15 13.44 3.64
N GLU A 218 6.68 14.56 3.08
CA GLU A 218 5.66 15.39 3.72
C GLU A 218 4.33 14.64 3.84
N SER A 219 3.94 13.88 2.81
CA SER A 219 2.75 13.03 2.82
C SER A 219 2.83 11.96 3.92
N THR A 220 3.95 11.23 3.99
CA THR A 220 4.19 10.17 4.98
C THR A 220 4.26 10.75 6.39
N MET A 221 4.97 11.86 6.57
CA MET A 221 5.12 12.60 7.83
C MET A 221 3.76 13.08 8.35
N THR A 222 2.96 13.71 7.49
CA THR A 222 1.64 14.25 7.83
C THR A 222 0.69 13.14 8.26
N CYS A 223 0.66 12.03 7.52
CA CYS A 223 -0.17 10.88 7.87
C CYS A 223 0.28 10.20 9.17
N LEU A 224 1.59 9.98 9.35
CA LEU A 224 2.13 9.39 10.58
C LEU A 224 1.78 10.25 11.81
N LYS A 225 2.03 11.56 11.76
CA LYS A 225 1.72 12.48 12.87
C LYS A 225 0.22 12.55 13.14
N GLY A 226 -0.60 12.60 12.10
CA GLY A 226 -2.06 12.75 12.22
C GLY A 226 -2.77 11.47 12.68
N LEU A 227 -2.30 10.29 12.26
CA LEU A 227 -3.08 9.04 12.38
C LEU A 227 -2.50 8.02 13.36
N VAL A 228 -1.18 7.95 13.55
CA VAL A 228 -0.58 7.00 14.51
C VAL A 228 -1.13 7.17 15.93
N PRO A 229 -1.40 8.39 16.45
CA PRO A 229 -2.02 8.55 17.77
C PRO A 229 -3.41 7.92 17.91
N HIS A 230 -4.11 7.68 16.80
CA HIS A 230 -5.42 7.03 16.78
C HIS A 230 -5.36 5.51 16.61
N VAL A 231 -4.18 4.93 16.39
CA VAL A 231 -3.99 3.48 16.23
C VAL A 231 -4.13 2.81 17.59
N CYS A 232 -4.96 1.77 17.67
CA CYS A 232 -5.13 1.02 18.91
C CYS A 232 -3.88 0.21 19.24
N ALA A 233 -3.72 -0.15 20.52
CA ALA A 233 -2.70 -1.13 20.92
C ALA A 233 -2.83 -2.41 20.09
N ARG A 234 -1.71 -2.93 19.60
CA ARG A 234 -1.62 -4.08 18.68
C ARG A 234 -2.20 -3.82 17.28
N GLY A 235 -2.56 -2.58 16.97
CA GLY A 235 -2.89 -2.14 15.62
C GLY A 235 -1.66 -2.20 14.71
N LEU A 236 -1.92 -2.27 13.42
CA LEU A 236 -0.90 -2.41 12.39
C LEU A 236 -0.81 -1.11 11.59
N VAL A 237 0.40 -0.54 11.50
CA VAL A 237 0.71 0.55 10.56
C VAL A 237 1.59 -0.03 9.45
N LEU A 238 1.05 -0.19 8.25
CA LEU A 238 1.80 -0.57 7.06
C LEU A 238 2.35 0.69 6.39
N ILE A 239 3.64 0.67 6.06
CA ILE A 239 4.32 1.77 5.38
C ILE A 239 4.77 1.26 4.01
N ASP A 240 4.00 1.62 2.99
CA ASP A 240 4.37 1.33 1.60
C ASP A 240 5.59 2.16 1.19
N HIS A 241 6.29 1.72 0.15
CA HIS A 241 7.46 2.40 -0.42
C HIS A 241 8.60 2.79 0.55
N TYR A 242 8.62 2.27 1.79
CA TYR A 242 9.69 2.51 2.76
C TYR A 242 11.10 2.20 2.21
N HIS A 243 11.22 1.20 1.33
CA HIS A 243 12.50 0.84 0.71
C HIS A 243 12.69 1.44 -0.70
N ALA A 244 11.70 2.19 -1.20
CA ALA A 244 11.70 2.74 -2.55
C ALA A 244 12.02 4.24 -2.56
N TRP A 245 11.45 5.00 -1.62
CA TRP A 245 11.61 6.46 -1.56
C TRP A 245 12.34 6.88 -0.29
N ASP A 246 13.41 7.66 -0.45
CA ASP A 246 14.23 8.15 0.67
C ASP A 246 13.36 8.93 1.65
N GLY A 247 12.49 9.80 1.12
CA GLY A 247 11.56 10.61 1.91
C GLY A 247 10.60 9.79 2.76
N CYS A 248 10.06 8.68 2.22
CA CYS A 248 9.19 7.80 3.00
C CYS A 248 9.92 7.19 4.20
N SER A 249 11.14 6.67 3.98
CA SER A 249 11.95 6.08 5.06
C SER A 249 12.34 7.11 6.11
N LEU A 250 12.76 8.31 5.66
CA LEU A 250 13.19 9.40 6.51
C LEU A 250 12.03 9.91 7.38
N ALA A 251 10.84 10.09 6.81
CA ALA A 251 9.66 10.51 7.55
C ALA A 251 9.31 9.54 8.69
N ALA A 252 9.39 8.22 8.43
CA ALA A 252 9.16 7.21 9.46
C ALA A 252 10.19 7.33 10.60
N HIS A 253 11.47 7.46 10.29
CA HIS A 253 12.52 7.65 11.30
C HIS A 253 12.37 8.94 12.08
N ASP A 254 12.07 10.05 11.40
CA ASP A 254 11.90 11.37 12.00
C ASP A 254 10.72 11.40 12.96
N VAL A 255 9.57 10.84 12.59
CA VAL A 255 8.41 10.78 13.50
C VAL A 255 8.73 9.99 14.76
N LEU A 256 9.38 8.83 14.62
CA LEU A 256 9.73 8.00 15.78
C LEU A 256 10.72 8.72 16.71
N SER A 257 11.69 9.42 16.13
CA SER A 257 12.67 10.23 16.87
C SER A 257 12.00 11.42 17.58
N GLN A 258 11.21 12.21 16.85
CA GLN A 258 10.55 13.42 17.35
C GLN A 258 9.53 13.12 18.46
N THR A 259 8.88 11.96 18.40
CA THR A 259 7.88 11.54 19.39
C THR A 259 8.47 10.71 20.54
N HIS A 260 9.80 10.50 20.55
CA HIS A 260 10.48 9.59 21.49
C HIS A 260 9.79 8.22 21.57
N SER A 261 9.30 7.73 20.43
CA SER A 261 8.51 6.51 20.37
C SER A 261 9.38 5.28 20.60
N THR A 262 8.81 4.30 21.31
CA THR A 262 9.42 2.96 21.48
C THR A 262 8.87 1.92 20.50
N ALA A 263 8.00 2.36 19.58
CA ALA A 263 7.48 1.54 18.49
C ALA A 263 8.63 1.06 17.61
N ARG A 264 8.45 -0.12 17.00
CA ARG A 264 9.51 -0.78 16.22
C ARG A 264 9.05 -1.00 14.80
N LEU A 265 9.95 -0.70 13.86
CA LEU A 265 9.81 -1.17 12.50
C LEU A 265 10.08 -2.68 12.46
N SER A 266 9.28 -3.37 11.69
CA SER A 266 9.33 -4.82 11.48
C SER A 266 8.87 -5.13 10.05
N GLU A 267 8.99 -6.39 9.66
CA GLU A 267 8.49 -6.86 8.38
C GLU A 267 7.35 -7.87 8.59
N ARG A 268 6.23 -7.67 7.90
CA ARG A 268 5.07 -8.56 7.89
C ARG A 268 4.85 -9.07 6.48
N TYR A 269 5.19 -10.34 6.24
CA TYR A 269 5.09 -10.97 4.91
C TYR A 269 5.82 -10.20 3.79
N GLY A 270 6.91 -9.49 4.10
CA GLY A 270 7.62 -8.66 3.13
C GLY A 270 7.10 -7.24 2.98
N ALA A 271 6.14 -6.79 3.79
CA ALA A 271 5.71 -5.40 3.89
C ALA A 271 6.25 -4.76 5.17
N THR A 272 6.74 -3.52 5.08
CA THR A 272 7.24 -2.78 6.24
C THR A 272 6.08 -2.39 7.14
N ALA A 273 6.22 -2.67 8.44
CA ALA A 273 5.21 -2.42 9.44
C ALA A 273 5.80 -1.72 10.67
N LEU A 274 5.10 -0.70 11.17
CA LEU A 274 5.35 -0.10 12.47
C LEU A 274 4.42 -0.73 13.52
N GLU A 275 5.02 -1.38 14.52
CA GLU A 275 4.31 -2.06 15.61
C GLU A 275 4.03 -1.07 16.75
N VAL A 276 2.77 -0.64 16.87
CA VAL A 276 2.29 0.22 17.96
C VAL A 276 1.97 -0.65 19.18
N ARG A 277 2.75 -0.47 20.25
CA ARG A 277 2.65 -1.27 21.49
C ARG A 277 1.57 -0.75 22.43
#